data_AF-A0A5E4JPF2-F1
#
_entry.id   AF-A0A5E4JPF2-F1
#
_cell.length_a   1.000
_cell.length_b   1.000
_cell.length_c   1.000
_cell.angle_alpha   90.00
_cell.angle_beta   90.00
_cell.angle_gamma   90.00
#
_symmetry.space_group_name_H-M   'P 1'
#
loop_
_entity.id
_entity.type
_entity.pdbx_description
1 polymer ?
#
loop_
_entity_poly.entity_id
_entity_poly.type
_entity_poly.pdbx_seq_one_letter_code
_entity_poly.pdbx_strand_id
1 'polypeptide(L)'
;MEDQPDYKKLIEAALFMSPNALGVAELARITGIASVGHVEGLARSLVEEYKAKDTALEIVEIDRHFMFGLKEPYASRVGKFANGPDITRGSLRVLAYISKNDNVMQSELVRLFGASTYDHMKELAEKGFIESKKVGRSRRISVTNKFKEYFNVSVVARAPSQPTPAPAQ
;
A
#
# COMPACT_ATOMS: atom_id res chain seq x y z
N MET A 1 -22.46 23.24 28.01
CA MET A 1 -21.09 23.20 27.46
C MET A 1 -21.19 22.31 26.25
N GLU A 2 -21.10 22.86 25.04
CA GLU A 2 -21.04 22.04 23.83
C GLU A 2 -19.76 21.20 23.93
N ASP A 3 -19.89 19.87 23.99
CA ASP A 3 -18.77 18.95 23.93
C ASP A 3 -18.02 19.21 22.62
N GLN A 4 -16.88 19.88 22.72
CA GLN A 4 -16.00 20.08 21.58
C GLN A 4 -15.60 18.69 21.07
N PRO A 5 -15.88 18.34 19.80
CA PRO A 5 -15.63 17.00 19.31
C PRO A 5 -14.13 16.71 19.44
N ASP A 6 -13.81 15.61 20.12
CA ASP A 6 -12.45 15.12 20.25
C ASP A 6 -11.98 14.65 18.86
N TYR A 7 -11.34 15.57 18.13
CA TYR A 7 -10.94 15.35 16.74
C TYR A 7 -10.02 14.15 16.57
N LYS A 8 -9.21 13.82 17.60
CA LYS A 8 -8.39 12.61 17.59
C LYS A 8 -9.27 11.37 17.61
N LYS A 9 -10.26 11.30 18.52
CA LYS A 9 -11.21 10.17 18.54
C LYS A 9 -11.99 10.04 17.25
N LEU A 10 -12.34 11.16 16.60
CA LEU A 10 -13.03 11.14 15.32
C LEU A 10 -12.13 10.61 14.19
N ILE A 11 -10.85 11.01 14.16
CA ILE A 11 -9.86 10.45 13.24
C ILE A 11 -9.65 8.96 13.51
N GLU A 12 -9.47 8.55 14.77
CA GLU A 12 -9.34 7.15 15.17
C GLU A 12 -10.54 6.31 14.69
N ALA A 13 -11.76 6.79 14.91
CA ALA A 13 -12.98 6.13 14.44
C ALA A 13 -13.05 6.03 12.91
N ALA A 14 -12.64 7.10 12.19
CA ALA A 14 -12.59 7.10 10.74
C ALA A 14 -11.58 6.07 10.19
N LEU A 15 -10.39 6.00 10.79
CA LEU A 15 -9.36 5.03 10.44
C LEU A 15 -9.82 3.60 10.74
N PHE A 16 -10.55 3.39 11.84
CA PHE A 16 -11.06 2.07 12.22
C PHE A 16 -12.11 1.56 11.23
N MET A 17 -13.00 2.44 10.78
CA MET A 17 -14.05 2.08 9.82
C MET A 17 -13.54 1.95 8.39
N SER A 18 -12.42 2.59 8.04
CA SER A 18 -11.90 2.57 6.69
C SER A 18 -11.11 1.29 6.39
N PRO A 19 -11.45 0.55 5.31
CA PRO A 19 -10.66 -0.59 4.87
C PRO A 19 -9.35 -0.20 4.17
N ASN A 20 -9.23 1.06 3.73
CA ASN A 20 -8.06 1.59 3.01
C ASN A 20 -7.46 2.78 3.77
N ALA A 21 -6.25 3.21 3.38
CA ALA A 21 -5.62 4.38 3.96
C ALA A 21 -6.37 5.67 3.62
N LEU A 22 -6.55 6.53 4.63
CA LEU A 22 -7.20 7.82 4.51
C LEU A 22 -6.16 8.93 4.40
N GLY A 23 -6.28 9.76 3.38
CA GLY A 23 -5.41 10.92 3.20
C GLY A 23 -5.76 12.06 4.17
N VAL A 24 -4.80 12.96 4.45
CA VAL A 24 -5.06 14.14 5.30
C VAL A 24 -6.26 14.97 4.80
N ALA A 25 -6.47 15.06 3.49
CA ALA A 25 -7.61 15.79 2.92
C ALA A 25 -8.98 15.12 3.20
N GLU A 26 -9.02 13.81 3.36
CA GLU A 26 -10.23 13.08 3.79
C GLU A 26 -10.48 13.28 5.27
N LEU A 27 -9.43 13.13 6.09
CA LEU A 27 -9.50 13.37 7.52
C LEU A 27 -9.91 14.80 7.85
N ALA A 28 -9.45 15.79 7.07
CA ALA A 28 -9.84 17.19 7.20
C ALA A 28 -11.33 17.42 6.92
N ARG A 29 -11.87 16.74 5.90
CA ARG A 29 -13.31 16.79 5.59
C ARG A 29 -14.15 16.15 6.69
N ILE A 30 -13.72 15.04 7.25
CA ILE A 30 -14.43 14.33 8.33
C ILE A 30 -14.41 15.15 9.63
N THR A 31 -13.27 15.74 9.97
CA THR A 31 -13.11 16.54 11.19
C THR A 31 -13.67 17.96 11.08
N GLY A 32 -13.93 18.45 9.87
CA GLY A 32 -14.35 19.83 9.62
C GLY A 32 -13.21 20.86 9.83
N ILE A 33 -11.96 20.41 9.95
CA ILE A 33 -10.82 21.29 10.19
C ILE A 33 -10.24 21.77 8.85
N ALA A 34 -10.23 23.09 8.64
CA ALA A 34 -9.67 23.68 7.43
C ALA A 34 -8.13 23.58 7.35
N SER A 35 -7.46 23.53 8.50
CA SER A 35 -6.00 23.43 8.57
C SER A 35 -5.51 22.00 8.37
N VAL A 36 -5.08 21.69 7.15
CA VAL A 36 -4.48 20.39 6.77
C VAL A 36 -3.30 20.04 7.68
N GLY A 37 -2.44 21.01 8.02
CA GLY A 37 -1.29 20.78 8.89
C GLY A 37 -1.68 20.41 10.33
N HIS A 38 -2.80 20.96 10.82
CA HIS A 38 -3.32 20.59 12.14
C HIS A 38 -3.85 19.16 12.15
N VAL A 39 -4.61 18.76 11.13
CA VAL A 39 -5.14 17.40 10.98
C VAL A 39 -4.01 16.37 10.88
N GLU A 40 -2.98 16.68 10.09
CA GLU A 40 -1.78 15.83 9.98
C GLU A 40 -1.06 15.69 11.33
N GLY A 41 -0.93 16.78 12.09
CA GLY A 41 -0.38 16.75 13.44
C GLY A 41 -1.18 15.85 14.39
N LEU A 42 -2.52 15.92 14.33
CA LEU A 42 -3.40 15.05 15.12
C LEU A 42 -3.23 13.57 14.73
N ALA A 43 -3.20 13.27 13.43
CA ALA A 43 -3.01 11.91 12.93
C ALA A 43 -1.63 11.34 13.32
N ARG A 44 -0.56 12.13 13.21
CA ARG A 44 0.79 11.73 13.67
C ARG A 44 0.87 11.54 15.18
N SER A 45 0.17 12.36 15.96
CA SER A 45 0.06 12.14 17.40
C SER A 45 -0.56 10.77 17.70
N LEU A 46 -1.62 10.38 16.99
CA LEU A 46 -2.23 9.05 17.13
C LEU A 46 -1.26 7.93 16.74
N VAL A 47 -0.45 8.12 15.70
CA VAL A 47 0.61 7.16 15.34
C VAL A 47 1.56 6.90 16.51
N GLU A 48 2.07 7.96 17.16
CA GLU A 48 2.98 7.82 18.29
C GLU A 48 2.28 7.25 19.55
N GLU A 49 1.03 7.64 19.80
CA GLU A 49 0.22 7.09 20.90
C GLU A 49 0.02 5.57 20.73
N TYR A 50 -0.33 5.11 19.53
CA TYR A 50 -0.52 3.68 19.25
C TYR A 50 0.79 2.88 19.25
N LYS A 51 1.92 3.50 18.89
CA LYS A 51 3.24 2.88 19.04
C LYS A 51 3.56 2.61 20.51
N ALA A 52 3.35 3.60 21.38
CA ALA A 52 3.65 3.50 22.81
C ALA A 52 2.64 2.65 23.61
N LYS A 53 1.43 2.49 23.09
CA LYS A 53 0.35 1.73 23.74
C LYS A 53 0.61 0.22 23.69
N ASP A 54 0.30 -0.45 24.79
CA ASP A 54 0.29 -1.91 24.89
C ASP A 54 -0.95 -2.47 24.16
N THR A 55 -0.81 -2.67 22.85
CA THR A 55 -1.85 -3.16 21.96
C THR A 55 -1.22 -3.82 20.74
N ALA A 56 -1.92 -4.77 20.13
CA ALA A 56 -1.54 -5.40 18.86
C ALA A 56 -1.80 -4.49 17.63
N LEU A 57 -2.54 -3.39 17.81
CA LEU A 57 -2.86 -2.45 16.73
C LEU A 57 -1.79 -1.38 16.59
N GLU A 58 -1.59 -0.90 15.38
CA GLU A 58 -0.79 0.30 15.09
C GLU A 58 -1.50 1.18 14.06
N ILE A 59 -1.08 2.42 13.95
CA ILE A 59 -1.47 3.30 12.84
C ILE A 59 -0.25 3.51 11.97
N VAL A 60 -0.37 3.17 10.69
CA VAL A 60 0.71 3.27 9.70
C VAL A 60 0.50 4.54 8.89
N GLU A 61 1.57 5.33 8.72
CA GLU A 61 1.60 6.49 7.82
C GLU A 61 2.33 6.13 6.52
N ILE A 62 1.72 6.37 5.36
CA ILE A 62 2.29 6.16 4.02
C ILE A 62 1.95 7.37 3.16
N ASP A 63 2.95 8.15 2.72
CA ASP A 63 2.76 9.31 1.84
C ASP A 63 1.60 10.23 2.30
N ARG A 64 1.55 10.55 3.59
CA ARG A 64 0.49 11.35 4.25
C ARG A 64 -0.92 10.72 4.21
N HIS A 65 -0.99 9.39 4.07
CA HIS A 65 -2.18 8.60 4.29
C HIS A 65 -2.01 7.75 5.54
N PHE A 66 -3.09 7.53 6.27
CA PHE A 66 -3.08 6.85 7.56
C PHE A 66 -4.05 5.67 7.53
N MET A 67 -3.69 4.55 8.15
CA MET A 67 -4.58 3.39 8.30
C MET A 67 -4.25 2.59 9.56
N PHE A 68 -5.21 1.81 10.05
CA PHE A 68 -4.91 0.78 11.04
C PHE A 68 -4.12 -0.38 10.42
N GLY A 69 -3.16 -0.87 11.19
CA GLY A 69 -2.39 -2.07 10.94
C GLY A 69 -2.28 -2.92 12.20
N LEU A 70 -1.55 -4.03 12.06
CA LEU A 70 -1.22 -4.93 13.16
C LEU A 70 0.29 -4.97 13.35
N LYS A 71 0.73 -4.83 14.60
CA LYS A 71 2.14 -4.98 14.97
C LYS A 71 2.60 -6.43 14.75
N GLU A 72 3.86 -6.61 14.36
CA GLU A 72 4.49 -7.93 14.41
C GLU A 72 4.71 -8.37 15.88
N PRO A 73 4.64 -9.69 16.19
CA PRO A 73 4.43 -10.82 15.28
C PRO A 73 2.95 -11.16 15.03
N TYR A 74 2.00 -10.34 15.48
CA TYR A 74 0.57 -10.66 15.45
C TYR A 74 0.03 -10.69 14.02
N ALA A 75 0.42 -9.72 13.18
CA ALA A 75 0.06 -9.64 11.77
C ALA A 75 0.31 -10.97 11.04
N SER A 76 1.52 -11.53 11.19
CA SER A 76 1.92 -12.80 10.60
C SER A 76 1.04 -14.00 11.03
N ARG A 77 0.43 -13.95 12.21
CA ARG A 77 -0.37 -15.07 12.77
C ARG A 77 -1.85 -15.00 12.43
N VAL A 78 -2.39 -13.79 12.28
CA VAL A 78 -3.83 -13.56 12.07
C VAL A 78 -4.16 -13.12 10.64
N GLY A 79 -3.18 -12.92 9.77
CA GLY A 79 -3.38 -12.51 8.37
C GLY A 79 -4.33 -13.41 7.57
N LYS A 80 -4.51 -14.68 7.95
CA LYS A 80 -5.51 -15.60 7.37
C LYS A 80 -6.96 -15.16 7.55
N PHE A 81 -7.24 -14.25 8.50
CA PHE A 81 -8.57 -13.70 8.76
C PHE A 81 -8.80 -12.37 8.02
N ALA A 82 -7.77 -11.80 7.39
CA ALA A 82 -7.95 -10.61 6.58
C ALA A 82 -8.81 -10.99 5.36
N ASN A 83 -9.95 -10.33 5.18
CA ASN A 83 -10.82 -10.46 4.00
C ASN A 83 -10.22 -9.77 2.75
N GLY A 84 -8.89 -9.82 2.62
CA GLY A 84 -8.17 -9.28 1.49
C GLY A 84 -8.54 -10.02 0.21
N PRO A 85 -8.37 -9.39 -0.98
CA PRO A 85 -8.56 -10.07 -2.23
C PRO A 85 -7.73 -11.35 -2.23
N ASP A 86 -8.40 -12.48 -2.48
CA ASP A 86 -7.77 -13.79 -2.59
C ASP A 86 -6.92 -13.78 -3.87
N ILE A 87 -5.65 -13.35 -3.75
CA ILE A 87 -4.72 -13.26 -4.88
C ILE A 87 -4.05 -14.62 -4.98
N THR A 88 -4.17 -15.26 -6.14
CA THR A 88 -3.55 -16.56 -6.34
C THR A 88 -2.02 -16.49 -6.19
N ARG A 89 -1.38 -17.58 -5.74
CA ARG A 89 0.10 -17.65 -5.62
C ARG A 89 0.82 -17.32 -6.95
N GLY A 90 0.20 -17.65 -8.09
CA GLY A 90 0.72 -17.28 -9.41
C GLY A 90 0.69 -15.77 -9.63
N SER A 91 -0.43 -15.14 -9.33
CA SER A 91 -0.63 -13.70 -9.41
C SER A 91 0.28 -12.91 -8.47
N LEU A 92 0.51 -13.39 -7.24
CA LEU A 92 1.48 -12.76 -6.32
C LEU A 92 2.91 -12.76 -6.87
N ARG A 93 3.36 -13.83 -7.53
CA ARG A 93 4.70 -13.88 -8.13
C ARG A 93 4.85 -12.88 -9.27
N VAL A 94 3.84 -12.79 -10.14
CA VAL A 94 3.81 -11.81 -11.24
C VAL A 94 3.80 -10.38 -10.67
N LEU A 95 2.95 -10.13 -9.67
CA LEU A 95 2.83 -8.83 -9.02
C LEU A 95 4.15 -8.39 -8.34
N ALA A 96 4.83 -9.31 -7.65
CA ALA A 96 6.13 -9.06 -7.04
C ALA A 96 7.24 -8.77 -8.05
N TYR A 97 7.15 -9.34 -9.26
CA TYR A 97 8.07 -9.00 -10.34
C TYR A 97 7.81 -7.59 -10.87
N ILE A 98 6.55 -7.25 -11.14
CA ILE A 98 6.18 -5.92 -11.64
C ILE A 98 6.54 -4.83 -10.62
N SER A 99 6.35 -5.06 -9.33
CA SER A 99 6.66 -4.07 -8.30
C SER A 99 8.15 -3.75 -8.17
N LYS A 100 9.04 -4.64 -8.63
CA LYS A 100 10.50 -4.49 -8.56
C LYS A 100 11.13 -3.99 -9.86
N ASN A 101 10.38 -3.97 -10.96
CA ASN A 101 10.90 -3.65 -12.28
C ASN A 101 10.11 -2.50 -12.90
N ASP A 102 10.83 -1.50 -13.37
CA ASP A 102 10.22 -0.42 -14.15
C ASP A 102 10.02 -0.85 -15.61
N ASN A 103 9.03 -0.25 -16.28
CA ASN A 103 8.80 -0.43 -17.72
C ASN A 103 8.50 -1.87 -18.19
N VAL A 104 7.95 -2.70 -17.31
CA VAL A 104 7.64 -4.11 -17.60
C VAL A 104 6.66 -4.25 -18.77
N MET A 105 7.04 -5.06 -19.75
CA MET A 105 6.20 -5.38 -20.90
C MET A 105 5.41 -6.66 -20.66
N GLN A 106 4.16 -6.70 -21.11
CA GLN A 106 3.32 -7.90 -21.05
C GLN A 106 3.98 -9.11 -21.73
N SER A 107 4.65 -8.89 -22.87
CA SER A 107 5.38 -9.93 -23.60
C SER A 107 6.57 -10.50 -22.80
N GLU A 108 7.18 -9.69 -21.95
CA GLU A 108 8.28 -10.13 -21.08
C GLU A 108 7.74 -11.02 -19.95
N LEU A 109 6.64 -10.62 -19.32
CA LEU A 109 5.99 -11.43 -18.28
C LEU A 109 5.58 -12.81 -18.81
N VAL A 110 4.98 -12.87 -20.01
CA VAL A 110 4.57 -14.14 -20.63
C VAL A 110 5.79 -15.03 -20.92
N ARG A 111 6.93 -14.45 -21.32
CA ARG A 111 8.18 -15.19 -21.54
C ARG A 111 8.75 -15.79 -20.25
N LEU A 112 8.63 -15.08 -19.13
CA LEU A 112 9.19 -15.48 -17.83
C LEU A 112 8.30 -16.46 -17.05
N PHE A 113 6.99 -16.21 -17.03
CA PHE A 113 6.03 -16.93 -16.20
C PHE A 113 5.11 -17.87 -17.00
N GLY A 114 5.22 -17.87 -18.33
CA GLY A 114 4.49 -18.76 -19.23
C GLY A 114 3.08 -18.26 -19.58
N ALA A 115 2.30 -19.13 -20.23
CA ALA A 115 0.98 -18.78 -20.76
C ALA A 115 -0.07 -18.41 -19.68
N SER A 116 0.05 -18.93 -18.46
CA SER A 116 -0.88 -18.61 -17.36
C SER A 116 -0.78 -17.15 -16.88
N THR A 117 0.25 -16.42 -17.32
CA THR A 117 0.44 -14.99 -17.03
C THR A 117 -0.77 -14.15 -17.47
N TYR A 118 -1.44 -14.52 -18.57
CA TYR A 118 -2.62 -13.79 -19.04
C TYR A 118 -3.74 -13.79 -18.00
N ASP A 119 -4.01 -14.94 -17.39
CA ASP A 119 -5.02 -15.07 -16.33
C ASP A 119 -4.61 -14.32 -15.07
N HIS A 120 -3.32 -14.41 -14.70
CA HIS A 120 -2.77 -13.67 -13.56
C HIS A 120 -2.88 -12.15 -13.75
N MET A 121 -2.54 -11.64 -14.93
CA MET A 121 -2.68 -10.21 -15.24
C MET A 121 -4.14 -9.77 -15.24
N LYS A 122 -5.05 -10.61 -15.72
CA LYS A 122 -6.49 -10.32 -15.68
C LYS A 122 -6.97 -10.23 -14.24
N GLU A 123 -6.64 -11.21 -13.40
CA GLU A 123 -6.98 -11.22 -11.97
C GLU A 123 -6.44 -9.98 -11.25
N LEU A 124 -5.16 -9.64 -11.47
CA LEU A 124 -4.51 -8.49 -10.85
C LEU A 124 -5.11 -7.15 -11.32
N ALA A 125 -5.50 -7.05 -12.59
CA ALA A 125 -6.13 -5.85 -13.14
C ALA A 125 -7.57 -5.69 -12.62
N GLU A 126 -8.36 -6.77 -12.56
CA GLU A 126 -9.71 -6.78 -11.98
C GLU A 126 -9.70 -6.39 -10.50
N LYS A 127 -8.71 -6.88 -9.76
CA LYS A 127 -8.50 -6.49 -8.35
C LYS A 127 -7.88 -5.10 -8.20
N GLY A 128 -7.49 -4.43 -9.29
CA GLY A 128 -6.98 -3.07 -9.31
C GLY A 128 -5.54 -2.92 -8.81
N PHE A 129 -4.75 -3.99 -8.75
CA PHE A 129 -3.34 -3.95 -8.31
C PHE A 129 -2.38 -3.51 -9.41
N ILE A 130 -2.76 -3.70 -10.67
CA ILE A 130 -1.96 -3.30 -11.83
C ILE A 130 -2.79 -2.48 -12.80
N GLU A 131 -2.12 -1.63 -13.55
CA GLU A 131 -2.65 -0.93 -14.71
C GLU A 131 -1.88 -1.31 -15.97
N SER A 132 -2.54 -1.22 -17.12
CA SER A 132 -1.92 -1.50 -18.43
C SER A 132 -2.05 -0.32 -19.36
N LYS A 133 -0.94 0.10 -19.95
CA LYS A 133 -0.87 1.17 -20.98
C LYS A 133 -0.40 0.59 -22.31
N LYS A 134 -1.12 0.87 -23.38
CA LYS A 134 -0.75 0.40 -24.73
C LYS A 134 0.53 1.10 -25.20
N VAL A 135 1.50 0.31 -25.67
CA VAL A 135 2.77 0.79 -26.24
C VAL A 135 3.05 -0.01 -27.51
N GLY A 136 2.77 0.60 -28.66
CA GLY A 136 2.87 -0.08 -29.96
C GLY A 136 1.97 -1.31 -30.05
N ARG A 137 2.58 -2.48 -30.30
CA ARG A 137 1.90 -3.79 -30.39
C ARG A 137 1.80 -4.53 -29.06
N SER A 138 2.40 -3.99 -27.99
CA SER A 138 2.40 -4.59 -26.65
C SER A 138 1.73 -3.67 -25.63
N ARG A 139 1.67 -4.11 -24.37
CA ARG A 139 1.21 -3.32 -23.23
C ARG A 139 2.31 -3.23 -22.19
N ARG A 140 2.51 -2.03 -21.65
CA ARG A 140 3.33 -1.79 -20.47
C ARG A 140 2.45 -1.96 -19.24
N ILE A 141 2.97 -2.66 -18.23
CA ILE A 141 2.26 -2.99 -17.00
C ILE A 141 2.96 -2.28 -15.83
N SER A 142 2.18 -1.66 -14.96
CA SER A 142 2.67 -0.96 -13.76
C SER A 142 1.79 -1.30 -12.55
N VAL A 143 2.34 -1.21 -11.33
CA VAL A 143 1.55 -1.29 -10.09
C VAL A 143 0.78 0.00 -9.84
N THR A 144 -0.42 -0.10 -9.27
CA THR A 144 -1.26 1.05 -8.92
C THR A 144 -0.97 1.56 -7.50
N ASN A 145 -1.58 2.68 -7.09
CA ASN A 145 -1.51 3.15 -5.70
C ASN A 145 -2.16 2.17 -4.71
N LYS A 146 -3.23 1.47 -5.13
CA LYS A 146 -3.88 0.41 -4.35
C LYS A 146 -2.90 -0.70 -3.94
N PHE A 147 -1.95 -1.05 -4.81
CA PHE A 147 -0.89 -2.01 -4.45
C PHE A 147 -0.03 -1.52 -3.30
N LYS A 148 0.38 -0.24 -3.34
CA LYS A 148 1.24 0.36 -2.30
C LYS A 148 0.54 0.41 -0.95
N GLU A 149 -0.73 0.82 -0.96
CA GLU A 149 -1.59 0.85 0.23
C GLU A 149 -1.79 -0.55 0.81
N TYR A 150 -2.07 -1.54 -0.03
CA TYR A 150 -2.42 -2.89 0.42
C TYR A 150 -1.22 -3.71 0.93
N PHE A 151 -0.05 -3.60 0.29
CA PHE A 151 1.12 -4.39 0.65
C PHE A 151 2.08 -3.66 1.59
N ASN A 152 1.71 -2.47 2.08
CA ASN A 152 2.56 -1.58 2.88
C ASN A 152 3.94 -1.34 2.23
N VAL A 153 4.01 -1.44 0.90
CA VAL A 153 5.25 -1.21 0.15
C VAL A 153 5.36 0.28 -0.06
N SER A 154 6.00 0.97 0.88
CA SER A 154 6.68 2.22 0.56
C SER A 154 7.59 1.89 -0.62
N VAL A 155 7.49 2.66 -1.70
CA VAL A 155 8.47 2.58 -2.79
C VAL A 155 9.80 2.89 -2.13
N VAL A 156 10.54 1.85 -1.76
CA VAL A 156 11.87 2.00 -1.19
C VAL A 156 12.65 2.70 -2.28
N ALA A 157 12.88 4.00 -2.05
CA ALA A 157 13.80 4.78 -2.84
C ALA A 157 15.08 3.95 -2.95
N ARG A 158 15.44 3.66 -4.20
CA ARG A 158 16.69 3.02 -4.65
C ARG A 158 17.78 3.10 -3.59
N ALA A 159 18.13 1.98 -2.98
CA ALA A 159 19.52 1.77 -2.65
C ALA A 159 20.26 1.64 -4.00
N PRO A 160 21.27 2.47 -4.31
CA PRO A 160 22.10 2.24 -5.48
C PRO A 160 22.75 0.87 -5.30
N SER A 161 22.40 -0.09 -6.16
CA SER A 161 23.20 -1.31 -6.30
C SER A 161 24.62 -0.87 -6.64
N GLN A 162 25.54 -1.26 -5.76
CA GLN A 162 26.96 -0.99 -5.85
C GLN A 162 27.49 -1.27 -7.26
N PRO A 163 28.48 -0.51 -7.76
CA PRO A 163 29.13 -0.84 -9.01
C PRO A 163 29.73 -2.25 -8.89
N THR A 164 29.32 -3.13 -9.80
CA THR A 164 29.96 -4.42 -10.01
C THR A 164 31.46 -4.17 -10.21
N PRO A 165 32.38 -4.79 -9.45
CA PRO A 165 33.79 -4.69 -9.75
C PRO A 165 34.00 -5.28 -11.15
N ALA A 166 34.61 -4.49 -12.03
CA ALA A 166 35.04 -4.94 -13.34
C ALA A 166 35.92 -6.20 -13.16
N PRO A 167 35.78 -7.22 -14.02
CA PRO A 167 36.70 -8.33 -13.99
C PRO A 167 38.11 -7.80 -14.31
N ALA A 168 39.03 -7.98 -13.37
CA ALA A 168 40.45 -7.78 -13.61
C ALA A 168 40.92 -8.88 -14.56
N GLN A 169 41.15 -8.52 -15.82
CA GLN A 169 42.17 -9.11 -16.71
C GLN A 169 42.68 -8.01 -17.65
#